data_AF-A0A959FEF1-F1
#
_entry.id   AF-A0A959FEF1-F1
#
_cell.length_a   1.000
_cell.length_b   1.000
_cell.length_c   1.000
_cell.angle_alpha   90.00
_cell.angle_beta   90.00
_cell.angle_gamma   90.00
#
_symmetry.space_group_name_H-M   'P 1'
#
loop_
_entity.id
_entity.type
_entity.pdbx_description
1 polymer ?
#
loop_
_entity_poly.entity_id
_entity_poly.type
_entity_poly.pdbx_seq_one_letter_code
_entity_poly.pdbx_strand_id
1 'polypeptide(L)'
;MSKVLFDIENKMNRRHFFTKTSLGLGAMALGALGGAKWLGGQTPAPAFSEATPEFLLGQLPHFAPKAKRVIYLFMSGGPSQMDLFDYKPDLEKMHGQELPDSVRQGQRLTGMSAGQSALPMAASAFGFKQHGRSG
;
A
#
# COMPACT_ATOMS: atom_id res chain seq x y z
N MET A 1 -0.90 -33.45 -38.06
CA MET A 1 -0.70 -33.38 -36.59
C MET A 1 -0.27 -32.00 -36.12
N SER A 2 0.64 -31.30 -36.81
CA SER A 2 1.15 -29.97 -36.40
C SER A 2 0.11 -28.83 -36.38
N LYS A 3 -0.83 -28.77 -37.33
CA LYS A 3 -1.86 -27.71 -37.38
C LYS A 3 -2.80 -27.72 -36.16
N VAL A 4 -3.20 -28.91 -35.71
CA VAL A 4 -4.09 -29.06 -34.54
C VAL A 4 -3.40 -28.60 -33.27
N LEU A 5 -2.11 -28.91 -33.10
CA LEU A 5 -1.32 -28.45 -31.96
C LEU A 5 -1.13 -26.92 -31.98
N PHE A 6 -0.88 -26.33 -33.15
CA PHE A 6 -0.79 -24.89 -33.31
C PHE A 6 -2.12 -24.16 -33.01
N ASP A 7 -3.25 -24.75 -33.42
CA ASP A 7 -4.58 -24.20 -33.11
C ASP A 7 -4.93 -24.28 -31.62
N ILE A 8 -4.50 -25.36 -30.94
CA ILE A 8 -4.65 -25.51 -29.49
C ILE A 8 -3.77 -24.49 -28.76
N GLU A 9 -2.52 -24.31 -29.18
CA GLU A 9 -1.59 -23.32 -28.61
C GLU A 9 -2.14 -21.89 -28.77
N ASN A 10 -2.68 -21.54 -29.93
CA ASN A 10 -3.34 -20.24 -30.14
C ASN A 10 -4.61 -20.07 -29.30
N LYS A 11 -5.39 -21.12 -29.08
CA LYS A 11 -6.57 -21.08 -28.18
C LYS A 11 -6.18 -20.89 -26.72
N MET A 12 -5.01 -21.38 -26.30
CA MET A 12 -4.48 -21.25 -24.94
C MET A 12 -3.64 -19.99 -24.71
N ASN A 13 -3.33 -19.22 -25.77
CA ASN A 13 -2.53 -18.01 -25.65
C ASN A 13 -3.31 -16.89 -24.94
N ARG A 14 -2.68 -16.31 -23.90
CA ARG A 14 -3.21 -15.16 -23.14
C ARG A 14 -3.66 -14.03 -24.07
N ARG A 15 -2.89 -13.74 -25.12
CA ARG A 15 -3.24 -12.70 -26.11
C ARG A 15 -4.58 -13.00 -26.77
N HIS A 16 -4.80 -14.24 -27.21
CA HIS A 16 -6.04 -14.64 -27.87
C HIS A 16 -7.24 -14.62 -26.92
N PHE A 17 -7.04 -15.03 -25.66
CA PHE A 17 -8.05 -14.93 -24.62
C PHE A 17 -8.48 -13.48 -24.37
N PHE A 18 -7.53 -12.56 -24.20
CA PHE A 18 -7.83 -11.14 -23.99
C PHE A 18 -8.45 -10.48 -25.23
N THR A 19 -7.98 -10.81 -26.43
CA THR A 19 -8.57 -10.29 -27.67
C THR A 19 -10.02 -10.74 -27.85
N LYS A 20 -10.37 -11.97 -27.47
CA LYS A 20 -11.74 -12.48 -27.58
C LYS A 20 -12.67 -11.99 -26.47
N THR A 21 -12.16 -11.77 -25.27
CA THR A 21 -12.97 -11.36 -24.10
C THR A 21 -13.15 -9.84 -23.99
N SER A 22 -12.26 -9.05 -24.60
CA SER A 22 -12.30 -7.57 -24.52
C SER A 22 -13.57 -6.96 -25.09
N LEU A 23 -14.12 -7.50 -26.18
CA LEU A 23 -15.36 -7.00 -26.80
C LEU A 23 -16.57 -7.19 -25.89
N GLY A 24 -16.68 -8.35 -25.21
CA GLY A 24 -17.77 -8.62 -24.27
C GLY A 24 -17.71 -7.74 -23.03
N LEU A 25 -16.51 -7.58 -22.45
CA LEU A 25 -16.29 -6.67 -21.32
C LEU A 25 -16.53 -5.20 -21.71
N GLY A 26 -16.12 -4.79 -22.91
CA GLY A 26 -16.38 -3.46 -23.45
C GLY A 26 -17.86 -3.19 -23.64
N ALA A 27 -18.63 -4.15 -24.16
CA ALA A 27 -20.08 -4.02 -24.29
C ALA A 27 -20.77 -3.93 -22.92
N MET A 28 -20.33 -4.71 -21.92
CA MET A 28 -20.83 -4.61 -20.55
C MET A 28 -20.51 -3.25 -19.91
N ALA A 29 -19.29 -2.74 -20.11
CA ALA A 29 -18.88 -1.42 -19.61
C ALA A 29 -19.67 -0.29 -20.29
N LEU A 30 -19.88 -0.37 -21.61
CA LEU A 30 -20.67 0.61 -22.36
C LEU A 30 -22.14 0.59 -21.94
N GLY A 31 -22.71 -0.59 -21.67
CA GLY A 31 -24.02 -0.75 -21.06
C GLY A 31 -24.09 -0.12 -19.66
N ALA A 32 -23.07 -0.39 -18.83
CA ALA A 32 -22.97 0.15 -17.48
C ALA A 32 -22.76 1.67 -17.44
N LEU A 33 -22.14 2.28 -18.46
CA LEU A 33 -21.96 3.74 -18.60
C LEU A 33 -23.16 4.45 -19.25
N GLY A 34 -24.17 3.69 -19.65
CA GLY A 34 -25.46 4.24 -20.03
C GLY A 34 -25.84 4.06 -21.49
N GLY A 35 -25.24 3.11 -22.21
CA GLY A 35 -25.53 2.86 -23.63
C GLY A 35 -27.02 2.64 -23.94
N ALA A 36 -27.81 2.09 -23.00
CA ALA A 36 -29.26 1.95 -23.19
C ALA A 36 -30.00 3.31 -23.25
N LYS A 37 -29.50 4.36 -22.59
CA LYS A 37 -30.09 5.72 -22.52
C LYS A 37 -29.89 6.46 -23.83
N TRP A 38 -28.77 6.19 -24.48
CA TRP A 38 -28.35 6.84 -25.72
C TRP A 38 -29.18 6.33 -26.91
N LEU A 39 -29.69 5.09 -26.82
CA LEU A 39 -30.57 4.47 -27.81
C LEU A 39 -32.06 4.67 -27.49
N GLY A 40 -32.41 5.61 -26.59
CA GLY A 40 -33.80 5.87 -26.19
C GLY A 40 -34.43 4.77 -25.33
N GLY A 41 -33.66 3.75 -24.94
CA GLY A 41 -34.04 2.80 -23.90
C GLY A 41 -33.88 3.42 -22.52
N GLN A 42 -34.68 2.96 -21.55
CA GLN A 42 -34.41 3.31 -20.16
C GLN A 42 -33.10 2.62 -19.74
N THR A 43 -32.06 3.38 -19.45
CA THR A 43 -30.92 2.85 -18.68
C THR A 43 -31.35 2.56 -17.26
N PRO A 44 -31.08 1.36 -16.73
CA PRO A 44 -30.72 1.28 -15.33
C PRO A 44 -29.43 2.10 -15.14
N ALA A 45 -29.47 3.06 -14.22
CA ALA A 45 -28.47 4.13 -14.08
C ALA A 45 -27.01 3.62 -13.92
N PRO A 46 -26.03 4.25 -14.62
CA PRO A 46 -24.61 4.07 -14.35
C PRO A 46 -24.19 4.59 -12.98
N ALA A 47 -23.53 3.72 -12.22
CA ALA A 47 -23.19 3.87 -10.80
C ALA A 47 -22.01 4.82 -10.47
N PHE A 48 -21.63 5.75 -11.35
CA PHE A 48 -20.47 6.63 -11.11
C PHE A 48 -20.71 8.09 -11.53
N SER A 49 -21.51 8.79 -10.72
CA SER A 49 -21.68 10.25 -10.72
C SER A 49 -20.63 10.89 -9.81
N GLU A 50 -20.35 12.19 -10.00
CA GLU A 50 -19.42 12.99 -9.19
C GLU A 50 -19.43 12.61 -7.70
N ALA A 51 -18.24 12.47 -7.12
CA ALA A 51 -18.03 12.15 -5.72
C ALA A 51 -18.45 13.32 -4.82
N THR A 52 -19.74 13.61 -4.78
CA THR A 52 -20.36 14.32 -3.67
C THR A 52 -20.21 13.46 -2.41
N PRO A 53 -20.14 14.04 -1.21
CA PRO A 53 -20.10 13.27 0.03
C PRO A 53 -21.24 12.24 0.12
N GLU A 54 -22.40 12.58 -0.43
CA GLU A 54 -23.56 11.68 -0.55
C GLU A 54 -23.31 10.52 -1.51
N PHE A 55 -22.63 10.76 -2.63
CA PHE A 55 -22.24 9.71 -3.56
C PHE A 55 -21.22 8.74 -2.93
N LEU A 56 -20.23 9.26 -2.20
CA LEU A 56 -19.24 8.43 -1.50
C LEU A 56 -19.89 7.60 -0.38
N LEU A 57 -20.86 8.17 0.35
CA LEU A 57 -21.64 7.45 1.35
C LEU A 57 -22.54 6.37 0.73
N GLY A 58 -23.11 6.63 -0.45
CA GLY A 58 -23.89 5.65 -1.22
C GLY A 58 -23.07 4.51 -1.83
N GLN A 59 -21.75 4.69 -1.97
CA GLN A 59 -20.82 3.66 -2.44
C GLN A 59 -20.20 2.83 -1.31
N LEU A 60 -20.37 3.25 -0.06
CA LEU A 60 -19.97 2.41 1.06
C LEU A 60 -20.88 1.17 1.07
N PRO A 61 -20.32 -0.03 1.25
CA PRO A 61 -21.13 -1.22 1.39
C PRO A 61 -22.11 -1.02 2.56
N HIS A 62 -23.37 -1.45 2.38
CA HIS A 62 -24.40 -1.41 3.44
C HIS A 62 -24.02 -2.15 4.73
N PHE A 63 -22.92 -2.91 4.70
CA PHE A 63 -22.38 -3.65 5.83
C PHE A 63 -20.94 -3.20 6.11
N ALA A 64 -20.57 -3.17 7.38
CA ALA A 64 -19.20 -2.91 7.79
C ALA A 64 -18.24 -3.91 7.10
N PRO A 65 -17.21 -3.44 6.38
CA PRO A 65 -16.29 -4.32 5.69
C PRO A 65 -15.54 -5.19 6.70
N LYS A 66 -15.49 -6.50 6.44
CA LYS A 66 -14.67 -7.44 7.22
C LYS A 66 -13.30 -7.56 6.57
N ALA A 67 -12.23 -7.29 7.33
CA ALA A 67 -10.86 -7.54 6.88
C ALA A 67 -10.67 -9.05 6.67
N LYS A 68 -10.65 -9.50 5.41
CA LYS A 68 -10.46 -10.92 5.05
C LYS A 68 -8.99 -11.36 5.06
N ARG A 69 -8.07 -10.40 4.86
CA ARG A 69 -6.63 -10.64 4.76
C ARG A 69 -5.88 -9.45 5.34
N VAL A 70 -4.83 -9.72 6.10
CA VAL A 70 -3.89 -8.72 6.61
C VAL A 70 -2.56 -8.99 5.92
N ILE A 71 -2.02 -7.99 5.24
CA ILE A 71 -0.67 -8.07 4.64
C ILE A 71 0.28 -7.44 5.65
N TYR A 72 1.14 -8.25 6.25
CA TYR A 72 2.22 -7.79 7.13
C TYR A 72 3.53 -7.85 6.37
N LEU A 73 4.17 -6.70 6.18
CA LEU A 73 5.46 -6.60 5.52
C LEU A 73 6.54 -6.42 6.59
N PHE A 74 7.36 -7.45 6.78
CA PHE A 74 8.54 -7.38 7.65
C PHE A 74 9.77 -7.05 6.82
N MET A 75 10.18 -5.79 6.82
CA MET A 75 11.34 -5.30 6.06
C MET A 75 12.61 -5.46 6.89
N SER A 76 13.08 -6.71 7.06
CA SER A 76 14.31 -7.01 7.79
C SER A 76 15.51 -6.28 7.15
N GLY A 77 16.18 -5.44 7.93
CA GLY A 77 17.34 -4.66 7.48
C GLY A 77 17.02 -3.34 6.77
N GLY A 78 15.73 -2.99 6.62
CA GLY A 78 15.33 -1.66 6.18
C GLY A 78 15.46 -0.61 7.31
N PRO A 79 15.56 0.68 6.97
CA PRO A 79 15.49 1.75 7.96
C PRO A 79 14.15 1.72 8.69
N SER A 80 14.18 1.99 10.00
CA SER A 80 12.94 2.07 10.77
C SER A 80 12.15 3.33 10.40
N GLN A 81 10.86 3.37 10.73
CA GLN A 81 10.05 4.59 10.57
C GLN A 81 10.72 5.79 11.25
N MET A 82 11.30 5.57 12.44
CA MET A 82 11.99 6.61 13.19
C MET A 82 13.20 7.13 12.39
N ASP A 83 13.99 6.25 11.77
CA ASP A 83 15.17 6.66 10.99
C ASP A 83 14.80 7.38 9.69
N LEU A 84 13.62 7.10 9.12
CA LEU A 84 13.15 7.70 7.87
C LEU A 84 12.56 9.10 8.05
N PHE A 85 11.73 9.30 9.06
CA PHE A 85 10.89 10.51 9.16
C PHE A 85 11.39 11.53 10.19
N ASP A 86 12.23 11.12 11.14
CA ASP A 86 12.72 12.01 12.18
C ASP A 86 14.18 12.39 11.95
N TYR A 87 14.41 13.68 11.69
CA TYR A 87 15.73 14.27 11.66
C TYR A 87 16.30 14.40 13.08
N LYS A 88 17.43 13.74 13.35
CA LYS A 88 18.04 13.66 14.70
C LYS A 88 19.52 14.09 14.72
N PRO A 89 19.83 15.36 14.41
CA PRO A 89 21.22 15.83 14.33
C PRO A 89 21.97 15.74 15.66
N ASP A 90 21.28 15.94 16.79
CA ASP A 90 21.93 15.89 18.09
C ASP A 90 22.26 14.47 18.52
N LEU A 91 21.46 13.48 18.10
CA LEU A 91 21.75 12.07 18.33
C LEU A 91 23.00 11.62 17.54
N GLU A 92 23.20 12.17 16.33
CA GLU A 92 24.43 11.96 15.56
C GLU A 92 25.66 12.53 16.27
N LYS A 93 25.56 13.76 16.81
CA LYS A 93 26.68 14.39 17.56
C LYS A 93 27.03 13.63 18.83
N MET A 94 26.03 13.07 19.50
CA MET A 94 26.19 12.34 20.75
C MET A 94 26.48 10.84 20.53
N HIS A 95 26.74 10.42 19.29
CA HIS A 95 27.00 9.02 18.99
C HIS A 95 28.16 8.45 19.82
N GLY A 96 27.92 7.31 20.47
CA GLY A 96 28.90 6.63 21.31
C GLY A 96 29.07 7.24 22.72
N GLN A 97 28.44 8.39 23.00
CA GLN A 97 28.40 8.94 24.35
C GLN A 97 27.40 8.17 25.22
N GLU A 98 27.65 8.14 26.52
CA GLU A 98 26.79 7.43 27.46
C GLU A 98 25.42 8.10 27.58
N LEU A 99 24.37 7.29 27.68
CA LEU A 99 22.99 7.77 27.79
C LEU A 99 22.82 8.62 29.06
N PRO A 100 22.36 9.88 28.94
CA PRO A 100 22.20 10.75 30.11
C PRO A 100 21.13 10.23 31.08
N ASP A 101 21.38 10.39 32.38
CA ASP A 101 20.43 10.01 33.44
C ASP A 101 19.08 10.75 33.33
N SER A 102 19.07 11.96 32.76
CA SER A 102 17.86 12.73 32.51
C SER A 102 16.85 12.03 31.60
N VAL A 103 17.34 11.17 30.69
CA VAL A 103 16.51 10.39 29.76
C VAL A 103 15.98 9.14 30.44
N ARG A 104 16.82 8.49 31.27
CA ARG A 104 16.45 7.22 31.91
C ARG A 104 15.57 7.40 33.13
N GLN A 105 15.77 8.46 33.91
CA GLN A 105 15.00 8.75 35.14
C GLN A 105 14.85 7.54 36.08
N GLY A 106 15.89 6.70 36.16
CA GLY A 106 15.86 5.46 36.95
C GLY A 106 15.06 4.29 36.36
N GLN A 107 14.48 4.45 35.18
CA GLN A 107 13.72 3.40 34.49
C GLN A 107 14.66 2.30 33.94
N ARG A 108 14.24 1.04 34.09
CA ARG A 108 14.95 -0.11 33.48
C ARG A 108 14.64 -0.13 31.98
N LEU A 109 15.67 -0.02 31.13
CA LEU A 109 15.48 -0.02 29.66
C LEU A 109 14.90 -1.35 29.16
N THR A 110 15.62 -2.46 29.35
CA THR A 110 15.14 -3.81 28.98
C THR A 110 15.81 -4.88 29.85
N GLY A 111 15.31 -6.11 29.79
CA GLY A 111 16.03 -7.27 30.34
C GLY A 111 17.36 -7.57 29.64
N MET A 112 17.47 -7.24 28.36
CA MET A 112 18.64 -7.50 27.52
C MET A 112 19.79 -6.51 27.78
N SER A 113 19.48 -5.32 28.29
CA SER A 113 20.46 -4.26 28.59
C SER A 113 20.88 -4.21 30.06
N ALA A 114 20.33 -5.08 30.92
CA ALA A 114 20.50 -5.01 32.37
C ALA A 114 21.94 -5.29 32.84
N GLY A 115 22.73 -6.02 32.05
CA GLY A 115 24.13 -6.35 32.35
C GLY A 115 25.15 -5.57 31.50
N GLN A 116 24.73 -4.59 30.71
CA GLN A 116 25.64 -3.79 29.90
C GLN A 116 26.39 -2.79 30.78
N SER A 117 27.72 -2.74 30.64
CA SER A 117 28.58 -1.80 31.38
C SER A 117 28.44 -0.35 30.92
N ALA A 118 27.94 -0.14 29.70
CA ALA A 118 27.68 1.17 29.13
C ALA A 118 26.41 1.10 28.25
N LEU A 119 25.70 2.22 28.19
CA LEU A 119 24.52 2.40 27.35
C LEU A 119 24.81 3.52 26.35
N PRO A 120 25.62 3.28 25.31
CA PRO A 120 25.97 4.32 24.37
C PRO A 120 24.78 4.72 23.51
N MET A 121 24.65 6.02 23.22
CA MET A 121 23.69 6.52 22.25
C MET A 121 24.08 6.06 20.83
N ALA A 122 23.15 5.38 20.17
CA ALA A 122 23.31 4.92 18.81
C ALA A 122 22.70 5.94 17.85
N ALA A 123 23.52 6.45 16.93
CA ALA A 123 23.03 7.23 15.81
C ALA A 123 22.40 6.30 14.77
N SER A 124 21.56 6.86 13.89
CA SER A 124 21.02 6.12 12.76
C SER A 124 22.15 5.61 11.87
N ALA A 125 22.07 4.35 11.45
CA ALA A 125 22.97 3.78 10.45
C ALA A 125 22.68 4.32 9.03
N PHE A 126 21.55 4.99 8.84
CA PHE A 126 21.08 5.52 7.56
C PHE A 126 21.14 7.05 7.56
N GLY A 127 21.67 7.63 6.49
CA GLY A 127 21.71 9.09 6.31
C GLY A 127 20.33 9.68 6.06
N PHE A 128 20.01 10.77 6.74
CA PHE A 128 18.75 11.49 6.57
C PHE A 128 18.85 12.51 5.43
N LYS A 129 17.82 12.59 4.58
CA LYS A 129 17.63 13.65 3.59
C LYS A 129 16.16 14.04 3.55
N GLN A 130 15.90 15.34 3.67
CA GLN A 130 14.55 15.88 3.59
C GLN A 130 14.09 15.97 2.12
N HIS A 131 12.95 15.34 1.79
CA HIS A 131 12.37 15.24 0.46
C HIS A 131 10.92 15.76 0.41
N GLY A 132 10.73 17.02 0.83
CA GLY A 132 9.44 17.68 0.82
C GLY A 132 9.08 18.20 2.20
N ARG A 133 7.78 18.32 2.48
CA ARG A 133 7.29 18.88 3.74
C ARG A 133 7.06 17.83 4.84
N SER A 134 6.94 16.56 4.49
CA SER A 134 6.57 15.48 5.42
C SER A 134 7.56 14.31 5.47
N GLY A 135 8.79 14.54 5.01
CA GLY A 135 9.80 13.52 4.83
C GLY A 135 10.69 13.90 3.69
#